data_AF-A0A914QLD8-F1
#
_entry.id   AF-A0A914QLD8-F1
#
_cell.length_a   1.000
_cell.length_b   1.000
_cell.length_c   1.000
_cell.angle_alpha   90.00
_cell.angle_beta   90.00
_cell.angle_gamma   90.00
#
_symmetry.space_group_name_H-M   'P 1'
#
loop_
_entity.id
_entity.type
_entity.pdbx_description
1 polymer ?
#
loop_
_entity_poly.entity_id
_entity_poly.type
_entity_poly.pdbx_seq_one_letter_code
_entity_poly.pdbx_strand_id
1 'polypeptide(L)' 'MYFDLDQLMVLIRERIHAINSSNRRFIISWFHTILKVPSFSITSYIPEVIDGIFRAHEDPSPVVKETTTTVFIELMQ' A
#
# COMPACT_ATOMS: atom_id res chain seq x y z
N MET A 1 -1.03 -19.23 -15.17
CA MET A 1 0.07 -18.49 -14.51
C MET A 1 -0.52 -17.91 -13.24
N TYR A 2 0.00 -18.27 -12.07
CA TYR A 2 -0.46 -17.68 -10.82
C TYR A 2 0.11 -16.27 -10.67
N PHE A 3 -0.61 -15.40 -9.98
CA PHE A 3 -0.12 -14.08 -9.65
C PHE A 3 1.02 -14.19 -8.64
N ASP A 4 2.15 -13.53 -8.91
CA ASP A 4 3.33 -13.53 -8.03
C ASP A 4 3.22 -12.38 -7.02
N LEU A 5 2.72 -12.71 -5.83
CA LEU A 5 2.55 -11.75 -4.74
C LEU A 5 3.90 -11.23 -4.22
N ASP A 6 4.89 -12.12 -4.09
CA ASP A 6 6.23 -11.78 -3.60
C ASP A 6 6.87 -10.71 -4.50
N GLN A 7 6.81 -10.92 -5.81
CA GLN A 7 7.35 -9.96 -6.78
C GLN A 7 6.62 -8.61 -6.70
N LEU A 8 5.30 -8.60 -6.54
CA LEU A 8 4.58 -7.33 -6.35
C LEU A 8 4.99 -6.63 -5.05
N MET A 9 5.13 -7.36 -3.95
CA MET A 9 5.50 -6.77 -2.66
C MET A 9 6.91 -6.16 -2.68
N VAL A 10 7.85 -6.74 -3.44
CA VAL A 10 9.14 -6.10 -3.74
C VAL A 10 8.92 -4.75 -4.42
N LEU A 11 8.09 -4.69 -5.45
CA LEU A 11 7.84 -3.44 -6.19
C LEU A 11 7.15 -2.37 -5.34
N ILE A 12 6.22 -2.76 -4.44
CA ILE A 12 5.56 -1.87 -3.50
C ILE A 12 6.59 -1.27 -2.54
N ARG A 13 7.43 -2.10 -1.91
CA ARG A 13 8.46 -1.66 -0.98
C ARG A 13 9.43 -0.65 -1.59
N GLU A 14 9.89 -0.90 -2.81
CA GLU A 14 10.80 0.01 -3.50
C GLU A 14 10.18 1.39 -3.79
N ARG A 15 8.85 1.45 -3.98
CA ARG A 15 8.17 2.63 -4.52
C ARG A 15 7.28 3.35 -3.51
N ILE A 16 7.04 2.78 -2.33
CA ILE A 16 6.16 3.39 -1.34
C ILE A 16 6.70 4.72 -0.80
N HIS A 17 7.99 4.97 -0.93
CA HIS A 17 8.64 6.24 -0.58
C HIS A 17 8.77 7.23 -1.76
N ALA A 18 8.01 7.04 -2.85
CA ALA A 18 8.07 7.91 -4.01
C ALA A 18 7.87 9.40 -3.64
N ILE A 19 8.55 10.29 -4.37
CA ILE A 19 8.61 11.72 -4.04
C ILE A 19 7.29 12.44 -4.34
N ASN A 20 6.63 12.11 -5.44
CA ASN A 20 5.39 12.78 -5.84
C ASN A 20 4.15 12.03 -5.31
N SER A 21 3.10 12.80 -5.00
CA SER A 21 1.84 12.28 -4.45
C SER A 21 1.12 11.32 -5.39
N SER A 22 1.20 11.53 -6.70
CA SER A 22 0.56 10.66 -7.69
C SER A 22 1.12 9.24 -7.66
N ASN A 23 2.45 9.10 -7.55
CA ASN A 23 3.12 7.81 -7.44
C ASN A 23 2.80 7.16 -6.10
N ARG A 24 2.81 7.91 -4.98
CA ARG A 24 2.39 7.36 -3.68
C ARG A 24 0.95 6.86 -3.73
N ARG A 25 0.02 7.64 -4.30
CA ARG A 25 -1.37 7.22 -4.51
C ARG A 25 -1.44 5.88 -5.23
N PHE A 26 -0.71 5.76 -6.34
CA PHE A 26 -0.70 4.56 -7.16
C PHE A 26 -0.22 3.33 -6.38
N ILE A 27 0.87 3.46 -5.62
CA ILE A 27 1.40 2.37 -4.79
C ILE A 27 0.43 1.98 -3.67
N ILE A 28 -0.17 2.97 -2.98
CA ILE A 28 -1.19 2.70 -1.96
C ILE A 28 -2.41 2.02 -2.57
N SER A 29 -2.87 2.41 -3.76
CA SER A 29 -3.99 1.76 -4.46
C SER A 29 -3.67 0.30 -4.85
N TRP A 30 -2.43 -0.01 -5.24
CA TRP A 30 -2.01 -1.39 -5.47
C TRP A 30 -2.02 -2.21 -4.18
N PHE A 31 -1.43 -1.69 -3.11
CA PHE A 31 -1.48 -2.34 -1.81
C PHE A 31 -2.92 -2.59 -1.35
N HIS A 32 -3.80 -1.59 -1.50
CA HIS A 32 -5.23 -1.66 -1.21
C HIS A 32 -5.94 -2.76 -2.02
N THR A 33 -5.60 -2.87 -3.31
CA THR A 33 -6.18 -3.91 -4.18
C THR A 33 -5.80 -5.30 -3.70
N ILE A 34 -4.53 -5.50 -3.31
CA ILE A 34 -4.04 -6.80 -2.80
C ILE A 34 -4.66 -7.16 -1.46
N LEU A 35 -4.83 -6.18 -0.56
CA LEU A 35 -5.48 -6.38 0.74
C LEU A 35 -6.88 -6.98 0.61
N LYS A 36 -7.59 -6.66 -0.48
CA LYS A 36 -8.96 -7.12 -0.77
C LYS A 36 -9.03 -8.50 -1.41
N VAL A 37 -7.91 -9.10 -1.80
CA VAL A 37 -7.89 -10.41 -2.45
C VAL A 37 -7.89 -11.50 -1.36
N PRO A 38 -8.97 -12.30 -1.22
CA PRO A 38 -9.11 -13.24 -0.09
C PRO A 38 -8.06 -14.35 -0.07
N SER A 39 -7.45 -14.66 -1.22
CA SER A 39 -6.42 -15.70 -1.35
C SER A 39 -5.01 -15.21 -1.00
N PHE A 40 -4.81 -13.92 -0.72
CA PHE A 40 -3.51 -13.36 -0.40
C PHE A 40 -3.37 -13.11 1.10
N SER A 41 -2.27 -13.59 1.68
CA SER A 41 -1.87 -13.20 3.03
C SER A 41 -0.77 -12.17 2.92
N ILE A 42 -1.03 -10.95 3.39
CA ILE A 42 -0.07 -9.85 3.33
C ILE A 42 0.64 -9.58 4.66
N THR A 43 0.26 -10.28 5.73
CA THR A 43 0.68 -10.00 7.11
C THR A 43 2.21 -10.00 7.27
N SER A 44 2.91 -10.91 6.59
CA SER A 44 4.37 -11.00 6.62
C SER A 44 5.08 -9.80 6.00
N TYR A 45 4.43 -9.07 5.09
CA TYR A 45 5.03 -7.93 4.40
C TYR A 45 4.71 -6.58 5.07
N ILE A 46 3.73 -6.53 5.97
CA ILE A 46 3.31 -5.28 6.64
C ILE A 46 4.50 -4.55 7.28
N PRO A 47 5.40 -5.20 8.06
CA PRO A 47 6.53 -4.51 8.68
C PRO A 47 7.44 -3.79 7.69
N GLU A 48 7.46 -4.22 6.43
CA GLU A 48 8.36 -3.72 5.39
C GLU A 48 7.78 -2.53 4.61
N VAL A 49 6.49 -2.22 4.80
CA VAL A 49 5.78 -1.16 4.06
C VAL A 49 5.05 -0.18 4.97
N ILE A 50 4.88 -0.49 6.25
CA ILE A 50 4.04 0.27 7.18
C ILE A 50 4.48 1.73 7.35
N ASP A 51 5.78 2.00 7.33
CA ASP A 51 6.32 3.35 7.41
C ASP A 51 5.97 4.19 6.17
N GLY A 52 6.00 3.57 4.99
CA GLY A 52 5.52 4.15 3.74
C GLY A 52 4.03 4.47 3.76
N ILE A 53 3.21 3.60 4.36
CA ILE A 53 1.77 3.85 4.56
C ILE A 53 1.56 5.03 5.51
N PHE A 54 2.28 5.11 6.64
CA PHE A 54 2.19 6.27 7.54
C PHE A 54 2.61 7.57 6.85
N ARG A 55 3.68 7.54 6.05
CA ARG A 55 4.09 8.70 5.27
C ARG A 55 3.03 9.15 4.27
N ALA A 56 2.30 8.21 3.65
CA ALA A 56 1.20 8.54 2.75
C ALA A 56 0.01 9.19 3.48
N HIS A 57 -0.17 8.92 4.78
CA HIS A 57 -1.18 9.59 5.61
C HIS A 57 -0.88 11.08 5.83
N GLU A 58 0.41 11.44 5.80
CA GLU A 58 0.89 12.81 5.94
C GLU A 58 0.99 13.54 4.58
N ASP A 59 0.61 12.90 3.48
CA ASP A 59 0.75 13.45 2.13
C ASP A 59 -0.04 14.77 1.95
N PRO A 60 0.53 15.82 1.32
CA PRO A 60 -0.19 17.07 1.07
C PRO A 60 -1.44 16.91 0.19
N SER A 61 -1.56 15.82 -0.58
CA SER A 61 -2.72 15.52 -1.41
C SER A 61 -3.86 14.91 -0.59
N PRO A 62 -5.05 15.55 -0.54
CA PRO A 62 -6.21 15.01 0.17
C PRO A 62 -6.61 13.61 -0.30
N VAL A 63 -6.51 13.36 -1.61
CA VAL A 63 -6.87 12.07 -2.22
C VAL A 63 -5.95 10.95 -1.73
N VAL A 64 -4.65 11.24 -1.54
CA VAL A 64 -3.71 10.25 -0.99
C VAL A 64 -4.07 9.96 0.47
N LYS A 65 -4.36 10.99 1.27
CA LYS A 65 -4.76 10.80 2.66
C LYS A 65 -6.02 9.96 2.79
N GLU A 66 -7.05 10.26 1.99
CA GLU A 66 -8.31 9.50 1.98
C GLU A 66 -8.06 8.03 1.62
N THR A 67 -7.34 7.78 0.52
CA THR A 67 -7.01 6.40 0.08
C THR A 67 -6.24 5.65 1.16
N THR A 68 -5.26 6.30 1.79
CA THR A 68 -4.45 5.70 2.86
C THR A 68 -5.29 5.42 4.11
N THR A 69 -6.25 6.28 4.42
CA THR A 69 -7.16 6.10 5.55
C THR A 69 -8.04 4.87 5.36
N THR A 70 -8.56 4.64 4.15
CA THR A 70 -9.28 3.41 3.83
C THR A 70 -8.43 2.17 4.05
N VAL A 71 -7.16 2.19 3.62
CA VAL A 71 -6.22 1.07 3.84
C VAL A 71 -6.03 0.78 5.33
N PHE A 72 -5.86 1.82 6.17
CA PHE A 72 -5.72 1.59 7.61
C PHE A 72 -6.96 0.96 8.24
N ILE A 73 -8.16 1.41 7.85
CA ILE A 73 -9.40 0.82 8.35
C ILE A 73 -9.46 -0.67 8.01
N GLU A 74 -9.14 -1.02 6.77
CA GLU A 74 -9.15 -2.42 6.31
C GLU A 74 -8.05 -3.28 6.98
N LEU A 75 -6.91 -2.71 7.35
CA LEU A 75 -5.88 -3.42 8.12
C LEU A 75 -6.27 -3.70 9.58
N MET A 76 -7.22 -2.95 10.13
CA MET A 76 -7.66 -3.08 11.52
C MET A 76 -8.90 -3.98 11.70
N GLN A 77 -9.47 -4.49 10.61
CA GLN A 77 -10.61 -5.40 10.60
C GLN A 77 -10.16 -6.86 10.57
#